data_AF-A0A1Y6H9Z5-F1
#
_entry.id   AF-A0A1Y6H9Z5-F1
#
_cell.length_a   1.000
_cell.length_b   1.000
_cell.length_c   1.000
_cell.angle_alpha   90.00
_cell.angle_beta   90.00
_cell.angle_gamma   90.00
#
_symmetry.space_group_name_H-M   'P 1'
#
loop_
_entity.id
_entity.type
_entity.pdbx_description
1 polymer ?
#
loop_
_entity_poly.entity_id
_entity_poly.type
_entity_poly.pdbx_seq_one_letter_code
_entity_poly.pdbx_strand_id
1 'polypeptide(L)'
;MQRELSKGEVAKRSGAAVSALHFYARKGLIRSLHTAGNQRRYARNALRRILAVALLLACVSSHALAAPATRAPAPARDFDPLALFAPLQLPDAPNAYRIGSGVPGPLFWRNRADHDLNASIDPVSQTLAGDAAIH
;
A
#
# COMPACT_ATOMS: atom_id res chain seq x y z
N MET A 1 -22.24 1.57 -39.83
CA MET A 1 -20.96 0.81 -39.82
C MET A 1 -20.18 1.10 -38.54
N GLN A 2 -20.12 0.16 -37.59
CA GLN A 2 -19.37 0.30 -36.33
C GLN A 2 -17.87 0.08 -36.63
N ARG A 3 -17.04 1.14 -36.57
CA ARG A 3 -15.59 1.02 -36.76
C ARG A 3 -14.98 0.38 -35.51
N GLU A 4 -14.60 -0.88 -35.62
CA GLU A 4 -13.92 -1.63 -34.57
C GLU A 4 -12.49 -1.13 -34.38
N LEU A 5 -12.08 -0.94 -33.13
CA LEU A 5 -10.79 -0.41 -32.74
C LEU A 5 -9.93 -1.52 -32.12
N SER A 6 -8.62 -1.49 -32.38
CA SER A 6 -7.67 -2.38 -31.73
C SER A 6 -7.43 -1.97 -30.27
N LYS A 7 -6.94 -2.89 -29.44
CA LYS A 7 -6.55 -2.60 -28.04
C LYS A 7 -5.60 -1.41 -27.90
N GLY A 8 -4.64 -1.27 -28.83
CA GLY A 8 -3.65 -0.19 -28.83
C GLY A 8 -4.28 1.16 -29.21
N GLU A 9 -5.18 1.16 -30.19
CA GLU A 9 -5.90 2.37 -30.61
C GLU A 9 -6.82 2.89 -29.50
N VAL A 10 -7.47 1.99 -28.77
CA VAL A 10 -8.31 2.36 -27.61
C VAL A 10 -7.46 2.91 -26.47
N ALA A 11 -6.33 2.29 -26.15
CA ALA A 11 -5.41 2.79 -25.12
C ALA A 11 -4.89 4.20 -25.47
N LYS A 12 -4.44 4.39 -26.72
CA LYS A 12 -3.93 5.68 -27.19
C LYS A 12 -4.98 6.80 -27.12
N ARG A 13 -6.25 6.50 -27.45
CA ARG A 13 -7.33 7.50 -27.45
C ARG A 13 -7.93 7.79 -26.09
N SER A 14 -7.99 6.80 -25.20
CA SER A 14 -8.56 6.98 -23.86
C SER A 14 -7.52 7.42 -22.83
N GLY A 15 -6.23 7.35 -23.14
CA GLY A 15 -5.15 7.56 -22.17
C GLY A 15 -5.06 6.45 -21.12
N ALA A 16 -5.90 5.41 -21.19
CA ALA A 16 -5.90 4.31 -20.26
C ALA A 16 -4.83 3.27 -20.63
N ALA A 17 -4.17 2.69 -19.61
CA ALA A 17 -3.22 1.61 -19.81
C ALA A 17 -3.88 0.37 -20.44
N VAL A 18 -3.13 -0.39 -21.26
CA VAL A 18 -3.61 -1.64 -21.88
C VAL A 18 -4.02 -2.67 -20.82
N SER A 19 -3.33 -2.70 -19.68
CA SER A 19 -3.68 -3.53 -18.52
C SER A 19 -5.04 -3.15 -17.93
N ALA A 20 -5.36 -1.86 -17.85
CA ALA A 20 -6.67 -1.38 -17.40
C ALA A 20 -7.78 -1.84 -18.36
N LEU A 21 -7.49 -1.85 -19.67
CA LEU A 21 -8.42 -2.38 -20.66
C LEU A 21 -8.72 -3.87 -20.44
N HIS A 22 -7.69 -4.68 -20.16
CA HIS A 22 -7.88 -6.10 -19.80
C HIS A 22 -8.64 -6.28 -18.49
N PHE A 23 -8.40 -5.41 -17.51
CA PHE A 23 -9.12 -5.42 -16.23
C PHE A 23 -10.61 -5.11 -16.44
N TYR A 24 -10.96 -4.03 -17.13
CA TYR A 24 -12.34 -3.65 -17.41
C TYR A 24 -13.07 -4.67 -18.29
N ALA A 25 -12.35 -5.35 -19.20
CA ALA A 25 -12.92 -6.44 -19.99
C ALA A 25 -13.24 -7.67 -19.12
N ARG A 26 -12.34 -8.07 -18.21
CA ARG A 26 -12.60 -9.16 -17.24
C ARG A 26 -13.77 -8.84 -16.30
N LYS A 27 -13.91 -7.58 -15.90
CA LYS A 27 -15.03 -7.12 -15.07
C LYS A 27 -16.35 -6.96 -15.83
N GLY A 28 -16.37 -7.16 -17.15
CA GLY A 28 -17.57 -7.04 -17.98
C GLY A 28 -18.03 -5.60 -18.28
N LEU A 29 -17.25 -4.58 -17.89
CA LEU A 29 -17.58 -3.17 -18.14
C LEU A 29 -17.48 -2.84 -19.63
N ILE A 30 -16.53 -3.45 -20.34
CA ILE A 30 -16.34 -3.28 -21.78
C ILE A 30 -16.39 -4.63 -22.50
N ARG A 31 -17.09 -4.67 -23.64
CA ARG A 31 -17.23 -5.88 -24.45
C ARG A 31 -16.13 -5.93 -25.51
N SER A 32 -15.38 -7.03 -25.51
CA SER A 32 -14.42 -7.36 -26.57
C SER A 32 -15.10 -8.28 -27.59
N LEU A 33 -15.03 -7.92 -28.87
CA LEU A 33 -15.37 -8.82 -29.97
C LEU A 33 -14.08 -9.56 -30.36
N HIS A 34 -14.16 -10.88 -30.53
CA HIS A 34 -13.06 -11.64 -31.12
C HIS A 34 -13.27 -11.65 -32.63
N THR A 35 -12.25 -11.26 -33.39
CA THR A 35 -12.22 -11.49 -34.84
C THR A 35 -11.79 -12.92 -35.15
N ALA A 36 -11.98 -13.38 -36.39
CA ALA A 36 -11.61 -14.73 -36.82
C ALA A 36 -10.13 -15.08 -36.57
N GLY A 37 -9.24 -14.07 -36.53
CA GLY A 37 -7.82 -14.21 -36.19
C GLY A 37 -7.49 -14.09 -34.69
N ASN A 38 -8.43 -14.36 -33.78
CA ASN A 38 -8.26 -14.29 -32.32
C ASN A 38 -7.75 -12.93 -31.77
N GLN A 39 -7.92 -11.84 -32.54
CA GLN A 39 -7.61 -10.49 -32.06
C GLN A 39 -8.82 -9.90 -31.33
N ARG A 40 -8.58 -9.29 -30.16
CA ARG A 40 -9.60 -8.55 -29.43
C ARG A 40 -9.82 -7.17 -30.04
N ARG A 41 -11.05 -6.93 -30.49
CA ARG A 41 -11.52 -5.66 -31.04
C ARG A 41 -12.58 -5.05 -30.14
N TYR A 42 -12.59 -3.72 -30.06
CA TYR A 42 -13.50 -2.97 -29.21
C TYR A 42 -14.38 -2.04 -30.06
N ALA A 43 -15.67 -2.01 -29.77
CA ALA A 43 -16.57 -1.03 -30.37
C ALA A 43 -16.28 0.38 -29.84
N ARG A 44 -16.66 1.43 -30.59
CA ARG A 44 -16.52 2.83 -30.13
C ARG A 44 -17.19 3.09 -28.78
N ASN A 45 -18.24 2.35 -28.44
CA ASN A 45 -18.92 2.44 -27.15
C ASN A 45 -18.00 2.14 -25.96
N ALA A 46 -16.92 1.36 -26.16
CA ALA A 46 -15.92 1.09 -25.13
C ALA A 46 -15.19 2.38 -24.70
N LEU A 47 -14.86 3.28 -25.64
CA LEU A 47 -14.22 4.57 -25.33
C LEU A 47 -15.10 5.43 -24.41
N ARG A 48 -16.40 5.51 -24.72
CA ARG A 48 -17.36 6.28 -23.90
C ARG A 48 -17.46 5.74 -22.47
N ARG A 49 -17.47 4.42 -22.31
CA ARG A 49 -17.53 3.77 -20.99
C ARG A 49 -16.24 4.00 -20.19
N ILE A 50 -15.07 3.91 -20.83
CA ILE A 50 -13.79 4.16 -20.16
C ILE A 50 -13.70 5.61 -19.69
N LEU A 51 -14.09 6.57 -20.54
CA LEU A 51 -14.13 7.98 -20.17
C LEU A 51 -15.14 8.25 -19.05
N ALA A 52 -16.31 7.60 -19.07
CA ALA A 52 -17.29 7.74 -17.99
C ALA A 52 -16.75 7.21 -16.65
N VAL A 53 -16.08 6.05 -16.64
CA VAL A 53 -15.43 5.52 -15.43
C VAL A 53 -14.32 6.45 -14.94
N ALA A 54 -13.50 6.99 -15.85
CA ALA A 54 -12.44 7.93 -15.50
C ALA A 54 -13.01 9.23 -14.90
N LEU A 55 -14.10 9.76 -15.47
CA LEU A 55 -14.76 10.96 -14.96
C LEU A 55 -15.40 10.72 -13.59
N LEU A 56 -16.07 9.57 -13.39
CA LEU A 56 -16.63 9.19 -12.09
C LEU A 56 -15.54 9.08 -11.03
N LEU A 57 -14.41 8.43 -11.36
CA LEU A 57 -13.27 8.33 -10.46
C LEU A 57 -12.71 9.71 -10.11
N ALA A 58 -12.55 10.61 -11.08
CA ALA A 58 -12.11 11.97 -10.82
C ALA A 58 -13.08 12.75 -9.92
N CYS A 59 -14.39 12.61 -10.15
CA CYS A 59 -15.42 13.29 -9.36
C CYS A 59 -15.42 12.83 -7.89
N VAL A 60 -15.26 11.52 -7.64
CA VAL A 60 -15.16 10.95 -6.29
C VAL A 60 -13.91 11.46 -5.57
N SER A 61 -12.76 11.52 -6.27
CA SER A 61 -11.53 12.10 -5.71
C SER A 61 -11.69 13.57 -5.32
N SER A 62 -12.42 14.36 -6.12
CA SER A 62 -12.69 15.77 -5.81
C SER A 62 -13.61 15.94 -4.60
N HIS A 63 -14.59 15.05 -4.40
CA HIS A 63 -15.47 15.08 -3.23
C HIS A 63 -14.76 14.68 -1.93
N ALA A 64 -13.68 13.89 -2.02
CA ALA A 64 -12.87 13.51 -0.87
C ALA A 64 -12.12 14.71 -0.23
N LEU A 65 -12.10 15.88 -0.88
CA LEU A 65 -11.51 17.10 -0.32
C LEU A 65 -12.38 17.78 0.76
N ALA A 66 -13.61 17.30 0.98
CA ALA A 66 -14.46 17.73 2.08
C ALA A 66 -14.39 16.79 3.31
N ALA A 67 -13.34 16.00 3.43
CA ALA A 67 -13.03 15.31 4.69
C ALA A 67 -12.40 16.33 5.67
N PRO A 68 -12.83 16.38 6.96
CA PRO A 68 -12.11 17.17 7.95
C PRO A 68 -10.67 16.67 7.93
N ALA A 69 -9.72 17.60 7.85
CA ALA A 69 -8.29 17.29 7.78
C ALA A 69 -7.94 16.26 8.86
N THR A 70 -7.87 14.98 8.47
CA THR A 70 -7.23 13.94 9.26
C THR A 70 -5.85 14.50 9.52
N ARG A 71 -5.55 14.66 10.81
CA ARG A 71 -4.26 15.10 11.36
C ARG A 71 -3.15 14.83 10.35
N ALA A 72 -2.54 15.90 9.84
CA ALA A 72 -1.46 15.81 8.88
C ALA A 72 -0.53 14.67 9.30
N PRO A 73 -0.16 13.74 8.40
CA PRO A 73 0.83 12.74 8.74
C PRO A 73 2.01 13.49 9.33
N ALA A 74 2.49 13.05 10.49
CA ALA A 74 3.71 13.62 11.07
C ALA A 74 4.74 13.73 9.94
N PRO A 75 5.46 14.86 9.82
CA PRO A 75 6.42 15.04 8.74
C PRO A 75 7.24 13.76 8.67
N ALA A 76 7.32 13.16 7.47
CA ALA A 76 8.17 12.01 7.25
C ALA A 76 9.52 12.42 7.85
N ARG A 77 9.88 11.81 8.99
CA ARG A 77 11.20 12.05 9.57
C ARG A 77 12.16 11.76 8.45
N ASP A 78 13.03 12.72 8.14
CA ASP A 78 14.06 12.54 7.13
C ASP A 78 14.82 11.27 7.51
N PHE A 79 14.49 10.18 6.81
CA PHE A 79 15.04 8.87 7.11
C PHE A 79 16.41 8.87 6.47
N ASP A 80 17.44 9.06 7.30
CA ASP A 80 18.81 8.97 6.87
C ASP A 80 19.29 7.51 6.97
N PRO A 81 19.40 6.78 5.84
CA PRO A 81 19.90 5.41 5.86
C PRO A 81 21.36 5.32 6.31
N LEU A 82 22.16 6.38 6.15
CA LEU A 82 23.56 6.39 6.59
C LEU A 82 23.64 6.51 8.12
N ALA A 83 22.76 7.32 8.73
CA ALA A 83 22.66 7.40 10.18
C ALA A 83 22.17 6.08 10.81
N LEU A 84 21.31 5.33 10.12
CA LEU A 84 20.81 4.04 10.60
C LEU A 84 21.94 3.02 10.82
N PHE A 85 22.96 3.05 9.96
CA PHE A 85 24.11 2.14 10.02
C PHE A 85 25.38 2.81 10.56
N ALA A 86 25.28 4.03 11.10
CA ALA A 86 26.41 4.69 11.72
C ALA A 86 26.89 3.84 12.93
N PRO A 87 28.21 3.71 13.15
CA PRO A 87 28.74 3.04 14.32
C PRO A 87 28.13 3.61 15.60
N LEU A 88 27.46 2.77 16.37
CA LEU A 88 26.73 3.18 17.56
C LEU A 88 27.72 3.59 18.66
N GLN A 89 27.86 4.89 18.88
CA GLN A 89 28.54 5.42 20.06
C GLN A 89 27.56 5.35 21.23
N LEU A 90 27.75 4.38 22.13
CA LEU A 90 26.93 4.31 23.33
C LEU A 90 27.25 5.52 24.22
N PRO A 91 26.23 6.31 24.64
CA PRO A 91 26.43 7.48 25.49
C PRO A 91 26.93 7.11 26.89
N ASP A 92 26.64 5.88 27.34
CA ASP A 92 27.00 5.41 28.68
C ASP A 92 28.27 4.57 28.65
N ALA A 93 29.24 4.95 29.48
CA ALA A 93 30.38 4.09 29.78
C ALA A 93 29.89 2.78 30.45
N PRO A 94 30.55 1.63 30.20
CA PRO A 94 30.21 0.37 30.85
C PRO A 94 30.14 0.53 32.37
N ASN A 95 29.01 0.16 32.97
CA ASN A 95 28.82 0.23 34.41
C ASN A 95 28.61 -1.18 35.01
N ALA A 96 28.63 -1.28 36.34
CA ALA A 96 28.53 -2.57 37.06
C ALA A 96 27.22 -3.34 36.79
N TYR A 97 26.23 -2.68 36.18
CA TYR A 97 24.92 -3.25 35.85
C TYR A 97 24.81 -3.58 34.35
N ARG A 98 25.34 -2.77 33.42
CA ARG A 98 25.34 -3.06 31.97
C ARG A 98 26.69 -2.70 31.35
N ILE A 99 27.26 -3.64 30.61
CA ILE A 99 28.45 -3.41 29.80
C ILE A 99 28.08 -3.20 28.32
N GLY A 100 28.93 -2.48 27.58
CA GLY A 100 28.68 -2.11 26.18
C GLY A 100 28.51 -3.28 25.20
N SER A 101 28.80 -4.51 25.61
CA SER A 101 28.56 -5.74 24.84
C SER A 101 27.13 -6.29 24.96
N GLY A 102 26.26 -5.66 25.75
CA GLY A 102 24.90 -6.16 26.02
C GLY A 102 24.83 -7.29 27.04
N VAL A 103 25.98 -7.79 27.51
CA VAL A 103 26.07 -8.75 28.60
C VAL A 103 25.71 -8.04 29.91
N PRO A 104 24.93 -8.66 30.81
CA PRO A 104 24.67 -8.08 32.11
C PRO A 104 25.93 -8.05 32.98
N GLY A 105 26.14 -6.94 33.70
CA GLY A 105 27.30 -6.76 34.58
C GLY A 105 27.24 -7.63 35.85
N PRO A 106 28.34 -7.68 36.63
CA PRO A 106 28.43 -8.55 37.81
C PRO A 106 27.42 -8.21 38.92
N LEU A 107 26.90 -6.98 38.98
CA LEU A 107 25.85 -6.57 39.91
C LEU A 107 24.48 -6.46 39.24
N PHE A 108 24.34 -6.98 38.01
CA PHE A 108 23.08 -6.91 37.29
C PHE A 108 22.05 -7.84 37.93
N TRP A 109 21.00 -7.23 38.46
CA TRP A 109 19.80 -7.94 38.88
C TRP A 109 18.75 -7.86 37.77
N ARG A 110 18.11 -8.99 37.47
CA ARG A 110 16.94 -9.07 36.59
C ARG A 110 15.84 -9.84 37.29
N ASN A 111 14.66 -9.24 37.35
CA ASN A 111 13.46 -9.94 37.73
C ASN A 111 12.99 -10.81 36.55
N ARG A 112 12.76 -12.10 36.78
CA ARG A 112 12.20 -13.01 35.77
C ARG A 112 10.71 -13.14 36.08
N ALA A 113 9.88 -12.66 35.17
CA ALA A 113 8.45 -12.88 35.18
C ALA A 113 8.08 -13.63 33.91
N ASP A 114 7.38 -14.75 34.07
CA ASP A 114 6.86 -15.51 32.95
C ASP A 114 5.63 -14.77 32.42
N HIS A 115 5.54 -14.63 31.10
CA HIS A 115 4.46 -13.88 30.48
C HIS A 115 4.01 -14.55 29.20
N ASP A 116 2.70 -14.52 28.99
CA ASP A 116 2.05 -14.93 27.75
C ASP A 116 1.53 -13.68 27.04
N LEU A 117 1.92 -13.53 25.77
CA LEU A 117 1.51 -12.43 24.90
C LEU A 117 0.72 -12.98 23.72
N ASN A 118 -0.55 -12.58 23.64
CA ASN A 118 -1.40 -12.85 22.49
C ASN A 118 -1.63 -11.57 21.71
N ALA A 119 -1.46 -11.62 20.38
CA ALA A 119 -1.71 -10.49 19.51
C ALA A 119 -2.33 -10.96 18.19
N SER A 120 -3.29 -10.19 17.68
CA SER A 120 -3.87 -10.37 16.35
C SER A 120 -3.77 -9.09 15.53
N ILE A 121 -3.47 -9.25 14.25
CA ILE A 121 -3.43 -8.16 13.27
C ILE A 121 -4.61 -8.30 12.31
N ASP A 122 -5.30 -7.18 12.08
CA ASP A 122 -6.22 -7.01 10.96
C ASP A 122 -5.57 -6.09 9.91
N PRO A 123 -5.16 -6.65 8.75
CA PRO A 123 -4.48 -5.87 7.71
C PRO A 123 -5.43 -4.99 6.88
N VAL A 124 -6.74 -5.21 6.95
CA VAL A 124 -7.73 -4.42 6.19
C VAL A 124 -8.03 -3.11 6.91
N SER A 125 -8.20 -3.17 8.22
CA SER A 125 -8.39 -2.01 9.09
C SER A 125 -7.08 -1.39 9.58
N GLN A 126 -5.94 -2.07 9.34
CA GLN A 126 -4.62 -1.69 9.87
C GLN A 126 -4.60 -1.61 11.40
N THR A 127 -5.36 -2.46 12.06
CA THR A 127 -5.41 -2.50 13.53
C THR A 127 -4.66 -3.70 14.09
N LEU A 128 -3.91 -3.45 15.17
CA LEU A 128 -3.27 -4.47 15.99
C LEU A 128 -3.98 -4.46 17.36
N ALA A 129 -4.42 -5.64 17.80
CA ALA A 129 -4.99 -5.85 19.12
C ALA A 129 -4.23 -6.97 19.83
N GLY A 130 -4.19 -6.94 21.17
CA GLY A 130 -3.53 -7.99 21.94
C GLY A 130 -3.78 -7.86 23.44
N ASP A 131 -3.48 -8.94 24.14
CA ASP A 131 -3.57 -9.08 25.59
C ASP A 131 -2.28 -9.71 26.15
N ALA A 132 -2.00 -9.42 27.42
CA ALA A 132 -0.79 -9.85 28.11
C ALA A 132 -1.13 -10.31 29.53
N ALA A 133 -0.67 -11.52 29.88
CA ALA A 133 -0.73 -12.06 31.22
C ALA A 133 0.68 -12.15 31.82
N ILE A 134 0.83 -11.82 33.10
CA ILE A 134 2.09 -11.91 33.86
C ILE A 134 1.85 -12.89 35.01
N HIS A 135 2.72 -13.88 35.17
CA HIS A 135 2.65 -14.94 36.19
C HIS A 135 3.71 -14.75 37.28
#